data_AF-A0A8U8ASE9-F1
#
_entry.id   AF-A0A8U8ASE9-F1
#
_cell.length_a   1.000
_cell.length_b   1.000
_cell.length_c   1.000
_cell.angle_alpha   90.00
_cell.angle_beta   90.00
_cell.angle_gamma   90.00
#
_symmetry.space_group_name_H-M   'P 1'
#
loop_
_entity.id
_entity.type
_entity.pdbx_description
1 polymer ?
#
loop_
_entity_poly.entity_id
_entity_poly.type
_entity_poly.pdbx_seq_one_letter_code
_entity_poly.pdbx_strand_id
1 'polypeptide(L)'
;ILRSYKCLHFERCEEVAAWVPLLQKCVTRIYENTFFQGGDLTTVFTPSANYCQIVCTYHPTCLLFTYLPATWTKDPAKRFSCYLKDSDTEMLPKVDMEGAISGHSLKQCNQISACSPDVHVGLDMEGNIFDITMADSYQECQKRCTNDNRCHFFTYASENFHNASFCMLSLYHRYKN
;
A
#
# COMPACT_ATOMS: atom_id res chain seq x y z
N ILE A 1 15.67 -9.81 8.46
CA ILE A 1 14.82 -9.44 7.31
C ILE A 1 13.95 -8.23 7.75
N LEU A 2 14.40 -6.98 7.61
CA LEU A 2 13.84 -5.82 8.36
C LEU A 2 13.92 -4.42 7.66
N ARG A 3 12.80 -3.92 7.14
CA ARG A 3 12.14 -2.57 7.22
C ARG A 3 12.73 -1.17 6.77
N SER A 4 12.15 -0.60 5.68
CA SER A 4 11.67 0.74 5.12
C SER A 4 12.27 2.17 5.00
N TYR A 5 11.89 2.88 3.90
CA TYR A 5 10.83 3.95 3.74
C TYR A 5 11.00 4.79 2.44
N LYS A 6 9.92 5.30 1.82
CA LYS A 6 9.90 6.62 1.13
C LYS A 6 8.56 7.34 1.36
N CYS A 7 8.63 8.65 1.61
CA CYS A 7 7.52 9.59 1.78
C CYS A 7 6.80 9.90 0.46
N LEU A 8 5.46 9.86 0.48
CA LEU A 8 4.63 10.53 -0.52
C LEU A 8 4.70 12.04 -0.25
N HIS A 9 5.21 12.79 -1.22
CA HIS A 9 5.24 14.25 -1.20
C HIS A 9 3.81 14.77 -1.46
N PHE A 10 3.07 15.09 -0.39
CA PHE A 10 1.92 15.99 -0.47
C PHE A 10 2.20 17.17 0.46
N GLU A 11 2.61 18.28 -0.14
CA GLU A 11 2.86 19.54 0.55
C GLU A 11 1.54 20.12 1.08
N ARG A 12 1.53 20.49 2.36
CA ARG A 12 0.55 21.35 3.07
C ARG A 12 -0.92 20.90 3.06
N CYS A 13 -1.36 20.35 4.19
CA CYS A 13 -2.72 20.59 4.67
C CYS A 13 -2.64 21.68 5.74
N GLU A 14 -3.04 22.92 5.39
CA GLU A 14 -3.29 23.97 6.37
C GLU A 14 -4.52 23.64 7.22
N GLU A 15 -4.48 24.03 8.50
CA GLU A 15 -5.60 23.92 9.43
C GLU A 15 -6.80 24.72 8.93
N VAL A 16 -7.90 24.04 8.64
CA VAL A 16 -9.23 24.67 8.68
C VAL A 16 -9.97 24.13 9.90
N ALA A 17 -9.91 24.92 10.98
CA ALA A 17 -10.72 24.71 12.16
C ALA A 17 -12.20 25.01 11.85
N ALA A 18 -13.07 24.01 11.94
CA ALA A 18 -14.50 24.22 12.07
C ALA A 18 -15.11 23.12 12.96
N TRP A 19 -15.83 23.56 13.99
CA TRP A 19 -16.39 22.77 15.07
C TRP A 19 -17.60 21.94 14.62
N VAL A 20 -17.54 20.60 14.76
CA VAL A 20 -18.73 19.74 14.93
C VAL A 20 -18.37 18.56 15.86
N PRO A 21 -19.03 18.38 17.01
CA PRO A 21 -18.76 17.25 17.89
C PRO A 21 -19.52 16.01 17.41
N LEU A 22 -18.91 15.27 16.48
CA LEU A 22 -19.14 13.83 16.34
C LEU A 22 -17.78 13.19 16.60
N LEU A 23 -17.63 12.50 17.73
CA LEU A 23 -16.57 11.50 17.89
C LEU A 23 -16.88 10.40 16.88
N GLN A 24 -16.55 10.62 15.61
CA GLN A 24 -16.58 9.58 14.60
C GLN A 24 -15.52 8.58 15.06
N LYS A 25 -16.02 7.46 15.62
CA LYS A 25 -15.15 6.50 16.28
C LYS A 25 -14.15 5.99 15.24
N CYS A 26 -12.86 6.15 15.55
CA CYS A 26 -11.80 5.56 14.75
C CYS A 26 -12.05 4.05 14.62
N VAL A 27 -12.22 3.57 13.38
CA VAL A 27 -12.45 2.15 13.09
C VAL A 27 -11.15 1.54 12.58
N THR A 28 -10.42 0.88 13.47
CA THR A 28 -9.17 0.18 13.15
C THR A 28 -9.38 -1.30 12.83
N ARG A 29 -10.63 -1.77 12.85
CA ARG A 29 -10.96 -3.19 12.70
C ARG A 29 -10.61 -3.70 11.31
N ILE A 30 -9.87 -4.80 11.28
CA ILE A 30 -9.58 -5.61 10.11
C ILE A 30 -10.50 -6.84 10.11
N TYR A 31 -10.94 -7.24 8.93
CA TYR A 31 -11.80 -8.39 8.69
C TYR A 31 -11.05 -9.40 7.83
N GLU A 32 -10.61 -10.49 8.45
CA GLU A 32 -10.00 -11.62 7.75
C GLU A 32 -11.05 -12.49 7.06
N ASN A 33 -10.64 -13.17 6.00
CA ASN A 33 -11.48 -14.01 5.16
C ASN A 33 -12.79 -13.33 4.72
N THR A 34 -12.74 -12.01 4.54
CA THR A 34 -13.92 -11.18 4.26
C THR A 34 -13.63 -10.29 3.08
N PHE A 35 -14.57 -10.24 2.13
CA PHE A 35 -14.58 -9.33 1.01
C PHE A 35 -15.73 -8.33 1.14
N PHE A 36 -15.44 -7.03 1.08
CA PHE A 36 -16.48 -6.01 0.93
C PHE A 36 -16.96 -5.94 -0.53
N GLN A 37 -18.24 -6.23 -0.76
CA GLN A 37 -18.82 -6.30 -2.10
C GLN A 37 -19.30 -4.91 -2.58
N GLY A 38 -18.94 -4.56 -3.82
CA GLY A 38 -19.31 -3.30 -4.45
C GLY A 38 -18.44 -2.12 -3.99
N GLY A 39 -18.90 -0.91 -4.34
CA GLY A 39 -18.25 0.35 -3.99
C GLY A 39 -16.88 0.57 -4.64
N ASP A 40 -16.49 -0.23 -5.64
CA ASP A 40 -15.14 -0.20 -6.22
C ASP A 40 -14.83 1.15 -6.92
N LEU A 41 -13.86 1.88 -6.38
CA LEU A 41 -13.32 3.10 -6.96
C LEU A 41 -12.22 2.79 -7.97
N THR A 42 -11.22 2.04 -7.52
CA THR A 42 -10.05 1.68 -8.31
C THR A 42 -9.33 0.49 -7.67
N THR A 43 -8.47 -0.16 -8.45
CA THR A 43 -7.58 -1.21 -7.97
C THR A 43 -6.15 -0.74 -8.07
N VAL A 44 -5.41 -0.90 -6.98
CA VAL A 44 -3.97 -0.65 -6.90
C VAL A 44 -3.28 -1.91 -6.40
N PHE A 45 -1.95 -1.99 -6.55
CA PHE A 45 -1.18 -3.13 -6.08
C PHE A 45 -0.35 -2.71 -4.87
N THR A 46 -0.50 -3.45 -3.76
CA THR A 46 0.15 -3.11 -2.50
C THR A 46 0.77 -4.34 -1.86
N PRO A 47 1.93 -4.22 -1.20
CA PRO A 47 2.64 -5.38 -0.67
C PRO A 47 1.91 -6.10 0.48
N SER A 48 0.93 -5.44 1.11
CA SER A 48 0.21 -5.96 2.27
C SER A 48 -1.14 -5.26 2.46
N ALA A 49 -2.02 -5.88 3.25
CA ALA A 49 -3.28 -5.24 3.67
C ALA A 49 -3.05 -3.95 4.46
N ASN A 50 -1.99 -3.88 5.28
CA ASN A 50 -1.65 -2.66 6.02
C ASN A 50 -1.27 -1.52 5.06
N TYR A 51 -0.50 -1.82 4.01
CA TYR A 51 -0.18 -0.81 3.00
C TYR A 51 -1.42 -0.43 2.17
N CYS A 52 -2.30 -1.39 1.87
CA CYS A 52 -3.60 -1.12 1.26
C CYS A 52 -4.45 -0.15 2.11
N GLN A 53 -4.46 -0.33 3.44
CA GLN A 53 -5.13 0.59 4.36
C GLN A 53 -4.52 2.00 4.32
N ILE A 54 -3.19 2.12 4.28
CA ILE A 54 -2.51 3.41 4.14
C ILE A 54 -2.93 4.08 2.82
N VAL A 55 -2.88 3.35 1.70
CA VAL A 55 -3.29 3.89 0.40
C VAL A 55 -4.75 4.34 0.41
N CYS A 56 -5.66 3.55 0.96
CA CYS A 56 -7.06 3.96 1.12
C CYS A 56 -7.20 5.22 2.00
N THR A 57 -6.46 5.28 3.10
CA THR A 57 -6.51 6.42 4.03
C THR A 57 -6.10 7.73 3.36
N TYR A 58 -5.11 7.70 2.48
CA TYR A 58 -4.63 8.89 1.75
C TYR A 58 -5.36 9.12 0.41
N HIS A 59 -6.07 8.13 -0.14
CA HIS A 59 -6.92 8.31 -1.31
C HIS A 59 -8.10 9.22 -0.99
N PRO A 60 -8.43 10.26 -1.78
CA PRO A 60 -9.36 11.31 -1.41
C PRO A 60 -10.75 10.80 -1.00
N THR A 61 -11.28 9.81 -1.72
CA THR A 61 -12.66 9.30 -1.54
C THR A 61 -12.72 7.88 -0.96
N CYS A 62 -11.60 7.22 -0.68
CA CYS A 62 -11.67 5.83 -0.20
C CYS A 62 -12.09 5.78 1.27
N LEU A 63 -13.12 4.99 1.56
CA LEU A 63 -13.64 4.77 2.92
C LEU A 63 -13.38 3.34 3.39
N LEU A 64 -13.40 2.37 2.49
CA LEU A 64 -13.17 0.96 2.78
C LEU A 64 -12.19 0.35 1.79
N PHE A 65 -11.57 -0.76 2.14
CA PHE A 65 -10.71 -1.50 1.22
C PHE A 65 -10.93 -3.01 1.35
N THR A 66 -10.59 -3.72 0.28
CA THR A 66 -10.35 -5.17 0.31
C THR A 66 -8.99 -5.47 -0.32
N TYR A 67 -8.14 -6.19 0.40
CA TYR A 67 -6.85 -6.69 -0.08
C TYR A 67 -6.93 -8.19 -0.37
N LEU A 68 -6.42 -8.59 -1.53
CA LEU A 68 -6.25 -9.98 -1.92
C LEU A 68 -4.75 -10.32 -2.00
N PRO A 69 -4.26 -11.29 -1.19
CA PRO A 69 -2.86 -11.69 -1.22
C PRO A 69 -2.52 -12.40 -2.53
N ALA A 70 -1.23 -12.51 -2.84
CA ALA A 70 -0.78 -13.18 -4.07
C ALA A 70 -1.22 -14.64 -4.20
N THR A 71 -1.48 -15.34 -3.09
CA THR A 71 -1.97 -16.72 -3.09
C THR A 71 -3.38 -16.87 -3.66
N TRP A 72 -4.15 -15.79 -3.74
CA TRP A 72 -5.54 -15.80 -4.18
C TRP A 72 -5.70 -16.05 -5.69
N THR A 73 -4.73 -15.66 -6.50
CA THR A 73 -4.80 -15.80 -7.97
C THR A 73 -3.49 -16.31 -8.57
N LYS A 74 -3.62 -17.20 -9.57
CA LYS A 74 -2.47 -17.63 -10.37
C LYS A 74 -2.02 -16.57 -11.37
N ASP A 75 -2.92 -15.68 -11.79
CA ASP A 75 -2.65 -14.58 -12.70
C ASP A 75 -1.72 -13.55 -12.04
N PRO A 76 -0.46 -13.44 -12.49
CA PRO A 76 0.51 -12.52 -11.90
C PRO A 76 0.04 -11.06 -11.92
N ALA A 77 -0.72 -10.66 -12.95
CA ALA A 77 -1.18 -9.29 -13.13
C ALA A 77 -2.29 -8.87 -12.13
N LYS A 78 -2.82 -9.82 -11.34
CA LYS A 78 -3.87 -9.58 -10.34
C LYS A 78 -3.41 -9.89 -8.91
N ARG A 79 -2.16 -10.31 -8.71
CA ARG A 79 -1.62 -10.58 -7.37
C ARG A 79 -1.49 -9.29 -6.58
N PHE A 80 -1.63 -9.37 -5.25
CA PHE A 80 -1.47 -8.22 -4.35
C PHE A 80 -2.48 -7.09 -4.60
N SER A 81 -3.65 -7.43 -5.13
CA SER A 81 -4.70 -6.46 -5.47
C SER A 81 -5.28 -5.82 -4.20
N CYS A 82 -5.33 -4.49 -4.20
CA CYS A 82 -5.97 -3.65 -3.20
C CYS A 82 -7.10 -2.88 -3.87
N TYR A 83 -8.32 -3.28 -3.57
CA TYR A 83 -9.54 -2.66 -4.04
C TYR A 83 -9.87 -1.51 -3.10
N LEU A 84 -9.78 -0.27 -3.60
CA LEU A 84 -10.22 0.92 -2.89
C LEU A 84 -11.71 1.10 -3.12
N LYS A 85 -12.45 1.38 -2.04
CA LYS A 85 -13.91 1.39 -2.08
C LYS A 85 -14.51 2.59 -1.37
N ASP A 86 -15.67 3.00 -1.85
CA ASP A 86 -16.51 4.05 -1.28
C ASP A 86 -17.90 3.50 -0.90
N SER A 87 -18.60 4.20 -0.02
CA SER A 87 -19.98 3.90 0.36
C SER A 87 -20.66 5.13 0.97
N ASP A 88 -21.85 5.47 0.46
CA ASP A 88 -22.71 6.52 1.02
C ASP A 88 -23.07 6.28 2.50
N THR A 89 -23.00 5.02 2.96
CA THR A 89 -23.37 4.61 4.32
C THR A 89 -22.17 4.23 5.18
N GLU A 90 -20.94 4.38 4.67
CA GLU A 90 -19.70 3.87 5.30
C GLU A 90 -19.70 2.35 5.55
N MET A 91 -20.66 1.63 4.97
CA MET A 91 -20.83 0.18 5.11
C MET A 91 -20.99 -0.47 3.74
N LEU A 92 -20.43 -1.66 3.58
CA LEU A 92 -20.62 -2.50 2.40
C LEU A 92 -21.01 -3.92 2.82
N PRO A 93 -21.78 -4.65 1.98
CA PRO A 93 -22.06 -6.07 2.20
C PRO A 93 -20.76 -6.87 2.38
N LYS A 94 -20.75 -7.73 3.39
CA LYS A 94 -19.61 -8.60 3.70
C LYS A 94 -19.88 -9.98 3.14
N VAL A 95 -18.94 -10.48 2.36
CA VAL A 95 -18.99 -11.82 1.79
C VAL A 95 -17.79 -12.60 2.32
N ASP A 96 -18.03 -13.83 2.76
CA ASP A 96 -16.96 -14.73 3.16
C ASP A 96 -16.11 -15.09 1.94
N MET A 97 -14.81 -14.82 2.03
CA MET A 97 -13.84 -15.11 0.98
C MET A 97 -12.50 -15.41 1.60
N GLU A 98 -12.09 -16.69 1.56
CA GLU A 98 -10.84 -17.14 2.14
C GLU A 98 -9.62 -16.35 1.63
N GLY A 99 -8.78 -15.91 2.55
CA GLY A 99 -7.58 -15.11 2.28
C GLY A 99 -7.83 -13.62 2.01
N ALA A 100 -9.07 -13.18 1.77
CA ALA A 100 -9.37 -11.76 1.60
C ALA A 100 -9.28 -11.02 2.93
N ILE A 101 -8.68 -9.82 2.93
CA ILE A 101 -8.53 -8.98 4.11
C ILE A 101 -9.18 -7.62 3.83
N SER A 102 -10.26 -7.30 4.53
CA SER A 102 -10.98 -6.03 4.36
C SER A 102 -10.82 -5.12 5.58
N GLY A 103 -11.03 -3.82 5.40
CA GLY A 103 -10.94 -2.85 6.48
C GLY A 103 -11.41 -1.46 6.09
N HIS A 104 -11.35 -0.53 7.04
CA HIS A 104 -11.73 0.87 6.83
C HIS A 104 -10.48 1.73 6.63
N SER A 105 -10.65 2.85 5.92
CA SER A 105 -9.70 3.94 5.96
C SER A 105 -9.55 4.46 7.40
N LEU A 106 -8.39 5.01 7.73
CA LEU A 106 -8.14 5.60 9.05
C LEU A 106 -8.37 7.12 9.06
N LYS A 107 -9.09 7.69 8.08
CA LYS A 107 -9.27 9.16 7.93
C LYS A 107 -9.83 9.83 9.18
N GLN A 108 -10.68 9.12 9.91
CA GLN A 108 -11.32 9.54 11.16
C GLN A 108 -10.45 9.31 12.41
N CYS A 109 -9.23 8.78 12.26
CA CYS A 109 -8.31 8.48 13.35
C CYS A 109 -7.28 9.60 13.51
N ASN A 110 -6.93 9.92 14.76
CA ASN A 110 -5.82 10.83 15.04
C ASN A 110 -4.47 10.13 14.80
N GLN A 111 -3.47 10.88 14.32
CA GLN A 111 -2.08 10.43 14.08
C GLN A 111 -1.94 9.26 13.08
N ILE A 112 -2.10 9.57 11.79
CA ILE A 112 -1.90 8.60 10.71
C ILE A 112 -0.52 8.84 10.08
N SER A 113 0.30 7.79 9.99
CA SER A 113 1.56 7.84 9.24
C SER A 113 1.34 7.41 7.78
N ALA A 114 1.79 8.22 6.82
CA ALA A 114 1.90 7.82 5.40
C ALA A 114 3.03 6.80 5.18
N CYS A 115 3.97 6.72 6.12
CA CYS A 115 5.15 5.87 6.03
C CYS A 115 4.79 4.45 6.47
N SER A 116 4.94 3.48 5.56
CA SER A 116 4.95 2.05 5.91
C SER A 116 6.37 1.60 6.21
N PRO A 117 6.67 1.09 7.42
CA PRO A 117 7.98 0.56 7.74
C PRO A 117 8.30 -0.78 7.08
N ASP A 118 7.44 -1.37 6.28
CA ASP A 118 7.53 -2.80 5.99
C ASP A 118 8.58 -3.13 4.91
N VAL A 119 9.39 -4.18 5.11
CA VAL A 119 10.18 -4.84 4.05
C VAL A 119 9.68 -6.25 3.91
N HIS A 120 9.45 -6.65 2.68
CA HIS A 120 8.82 -7.90 2.32
C HIS A 120 9.83 -8.76 1.57
N VAL A 121 10.25 -9.87 2.16
CA VAL A 121 11.18 -10.81 1.50
C VAL A 121 10.42 -11.79 0.64
N GLY A 122 11.00 -12.09 -0.53
CA GLY A 122 10.37 -12.94 -1.53
C GLY A 122 9.16 -12.27 -2.21
N LEU A 123 8.94 -10.98 -1.95
CA LEU A 123 7.93 -10.21 -2.63
C LEU A 123 8.47 -9.72 -3.97
N ASP A 124 7.78 -10.10 -5.03
CA ASP A 124 8.03 -9.62 -6.39
C ASP A 124 6.83 -8.78 -6.82
N MET A 125 6.99 -7.46 -6.76
CA MET A 125 6.01 -6.50 -7.26
C MET A 125 6.48 -5.96 -8.61
N GLU A 126 5.61 -6.03 -9.60
CA GLU A 126 5.90 -5.47 -10.91
C GLU A 126 5.98 -3.94 -10.83
N GLY A 127 6.98 -3.35 -11.49
CA GLY A 127 7.19 -1.91 -11.53
C GLY A 127 8.08 -1.49 -12.68
N ASN A 128 8.07 -0.19 -12.97
CA ASN A 128 8.97 0.38 -13.96
C ASN A 128 10.29 0.72 -13.29
N ILE A 129 11.28 -0.15 -13.45
CA ILE A 129 12.65 0.06 -12.98
C ILE A 129 13.28 1.19 -13.80
N PHE A 130 13.76 2.24 -13.13
CA PHE A 130 14.41 3.38 -13.80
C PHE A 130 15.88 3.57 -13.42
N ASP A 131 16.34 2.89 -12.36
CA ASP A 131 17.71 2.95 -11.89
C ASP A 131 18.11 1.58 -11.33
N ILE A 132 19.29 1.09 -11.73
CA ILE A 132 19.86 -0.18 -11.30
C ILE A 132 21.32 0.06 -10.94
N THR A 133 21.70 -0.21 -9.69
CA THR A 133 23.08 -0.11 -9.24
C THR A 133 23.47 -1.26 -8.33
N MET A 134 24.77 -1.47 -8.14
CA MET A 134 25.22 -2.32 -7.04
C MET A 134 24.96 -1.63 -5.70
N ALA A 135 24.69 -2.42 -4.68
CA ALA A 135 24.57 -1.95 -3.30
C ALA A 135 25.00 -3.08 -2.37
N ASP A 136 25.73 -2.75 -1.30
CA ASP A 136 26.25 -3.74 -0.37
C ASP A 136 25.17 -4.23 0.60
N SER A 137 24.05 -3.51 0.68
CA SER A 137 22.93 -3.84 1.57
C SER A 137 21.60 -3.28 1.08
N TYR A 138 20.49 -3.90 1.52
CA TYR A 138 19.16 -3.36 1.25
C TYR A 138 18.94 -2.01 1.94
N GLN A 139 19.59 -1.74 3.09
CA GLN A 139 19.47 -0.45 3.80
C GLN A 139 20.04 0.70 2.97
N GLU A 140 21.13 0.45 2.24
CA GLU A 140 21.68 1.43 1.31
C GLU A 140 20.70 1.71 0.18
N CYS A 141 20.14 0.66 -0.42
CA CYS A 141 19.13 0.78 -1.47
C CYS A 141 17.87 1.53 -0.99
N GLN A 142 17.43 1.23 0.21
CA GLN A 142 16.33 1.90 0.89
C GLN A 142 16.60 3.38 1.05
N LYS A 143 17.74 3.76 1.64
CA LYS A 143 18.14 5.17 1.81
C LYS A 143 18.21 5.90 0.47
N ARG A 144 18.73 5.25 -0.57
CA ARG A 144 18.77 5.80 -1.93
C ARG A 144 17.36 6.06 -2.46
N CYS A 145 16.46 5.09 -2.35
CA CYS A 145 15.07 5.26 -2.73
C CYS A 145 14.42 6.40 -1.94
N THR A 146 14.59 6.47 -0.61
CA THR A 146 14.06 7.55 0.23
C THR A 146 14.48 8.93 -0.25
N ASN A 147 15.73 9.06 -0.70
CA ASN A 147 16.32 10.33 -1.13
C ASN A 147 16.05 10.68 -2.61
N ASP A 148 15.62 9.74 -3.45
CA ASP A 148 15.24 10.01 -4.85
C ASP A 148 13.73 10.30 -4.92
N ASN A 149 13.35 11.50 -5.33
CA ASN A 149 11.95 11.95 -5.39
C ASN A 149 11.06 11.20 -6.39
N ARG A 150 11.60 10.44 -7.35
CA ARG A 150 10.85 9.59 -8.28
C ARG A 150 10.63 8.18 -7.74
N CYS A 151 11.51 7.67 -6.86
CA CYS A 151 11.39 6.30 -6.37
C CYS A 151 10.06 6.03 -5.64
N HIS A 152 9.22 5.11 -6.10
CA HIS A 152 8.02 4.73 -5.34
C HIS A 152 8.33 3.59 -4.37
N PHE A 153 9.14 2.64 -4.81
CA PHE A 153 9.65 1.53 -4.02
C PHE A 153 10.99 1.05 -4.60
N PHE A 154 11.68 0.20 -3.85
CA PHE A 154 12.92 -0.42 -4.30
C PHE A 154 12.85 -1.94 -4.22
N THR A 155 13.64 -2.60 -5.06
CA THR A 155 13.91 -4.04 -4.99
C THR A 155 15.39 -4.24 -4.74
N TYR A 156 15.74 -5.04 -3.74
CA TYR A 156 17.11 -5.44 -3.46
C TYR A 156 17.26 -6.93 -3.77
N ALA A 157 18.08 -7.26 -4.77
CA ALA A 157 18.40 -8.63 -5.12
C ALA A 157 19.81 -8.96 -4.61
N SER A 158 19.91 -9.89 -3.66
CA SER A 158 21.21 -10.24 -3.07
C SER A 158 22.01 -11.20 -3.95
N GLU A 159 23.30 -11.32 -3.64
CA GLU A 159 24.22 -12.31 -4.24
C GLU A 159 23.75 -13.77 -4.16
N ASN A 160 22.78 -14.09 -3.30
CA ASN A 160 22.20 -15.43 -3.28
C ASN A 160 21.35 -15.73 -4.53
N PHE A 161 20.99 -14.70 -5.30
CA PHE A 161 20.17 -14.80 -6.51
C PHE A 161 20.90 -14.37 -7.78
N HIS A 162 22.01 -13.62 -7.68
CA HIS A 162 22.82 -13.11 -8.79
C HIS A 162 24.31 -13.11 -8.43
N ASN A 163 25.20 -12.94 -9.43
CA ASN A 163 26.65 -12.84 -9.18
C ASN A 163 27.06 -11.59 -8.36
N ALA A 164 26.16 -10.62 -8.17
CA ALA A 164 26.38 -9.39 -7.41
C ALA A 164 25.05 -8.91 -6.79
N SER A 165 25.14 -8.12 -5.72
CA SER A 165 23.99 -7.54 -5.05
C SER A 165 23.53 -6.26 -5.76
N PHE A 166 22.26 -6.22 -6.18
CA PHE A 166 21.68 -5.12 -6.95
C PHE A 166 20.57 -4.39 -6.20
N CYS A 167 20.61 -3.07 -6.27
CA CYS A 167 19.55 -2.15 -5.92
C CYS A 167 18.83 -1.67 -7.17
N MET A 168 17.51 -1.85 -7.22
CA MET A 168 16.65 -1.40 -8.30
C MET A 168 15.65 -0.40 -7.75
N LEU A 169 15.62 0.82 -8.28
CA LEU A 169 14.62 1.82 -7.94
C LEU A 169 13.49 1.79 -8.96
N SER A 170 12.25 1.76 -8.46
CA SER A 170 11.07 1.50 -9.27
C SER A 170 10.00 2.56 -9.07
N LEU A 171 9.33 2.90 -10.16
CA LEU A 171 8.03 3.55 -10.16
C LEU A 171 6.95 2.46 -10.15
N TYR A 172 5.82 2.69 -9.47
CA TYR A 172 4.61 1.89 -9.69
C TYR A 172 4.26 1.84 -11.18
N HIS A 173 3.73 0.70 -11.65
CA HIS A 173 3.01 0.68 -12.90
C HIS A 173 1.82 1.63 -12.77
N ARG A 174 1.93 2.81 -13.41
CA ARG A 174 0.79 3.71 -13.54
C ARG A 174 -0.26 2.97 -14.36
N TYR A 175 -1.43 2.79 -13.73
CA TYR A 175 -2.72 2.35 -14.27
C TYR A 175 -2.71 1.86 -15.72
N LYS A 176 -3.05 0.59 -15.94
CA LYS A 176 -3.67 0.20 -17.21
C LYS A 176 -5.09 0.78 -17.20
N ASN A 177 -5.32 1.83 -17.98
CA ASN A 177 -6.68 2.21 -18.40
C ASN A 177 -7.35 1.04 -19.10
#